data_AF-A0A931CXB2-F1
#
_entry.id   AF-A0A931CXB2-F1
#
_cell.length_a   1.000
_cell.length_b   1.000
_cell.length_c   1.000
_cell.angle_alpha   90.00
_cell.angle_beta   90.00
_cell.angle_gamma   90.00
#
_symmetry.space_group_name_H-M   'P 1'
#
loop_
_entity.id
_entity.type
_entity.pdbx_description
1 polymer ?
#
loop_
_entity_poly.entity_id
_entity_poly.type
_entity_poly.pdbx_seq_one_letter_code
_entity_poly.pdbx_strand_id
1 'polypeptide(L)'
;DPDGDIVSAHMDTLDMSVRRSICLVLMGSSFTTGDPMTALHASVNGVVGPDNLSQMPGVLSQMIQAHTDFYRVYMDSMKAAGKA
;
A
#
# COMPACT_ATOMS: atom_id res chain seq x y z
N ASP A 1 -8.90 14.61 -0.90
CA ASP A 1 -8.60 14.83 -2.33
C ASP A 1 -9.59 14.02 -3.14
N PRO A 2 -10.46 14.63 -3.96
CA PRO A 2 -11.49 13.91 -4.70
C PRO A 2 -10.91 12.83 -5.63
N ASP A 3 -9.66 12.98 -6.08
CA ASP A 3 -8.98 11.99 -6.93
C ASP A 3 -8.52 10.74 -6.17
N GLY A 4 -8.18 10.88 -4.88
CA GLY A 4 -7.79 9.75 -4.02
C GLY A 4 -8.94 8.78 -3.75
N ASP A 5 -10.18 9.27 -3.82
CA ASP A 5 -11.39 8.48 -3.61
C ASP A 5 -11.67 7.57 -4.82
N ILE A 6 -11.41 8.03 -6.04
CA ILE A 6 -11.60 7.25 -7.27
C ILE A 6 -10.61 6.09 -7.35
N VAL A 7 -9.33 6.34 -7.02
CA VAL A 7 -8.31 5.28 -7.02
C VAL A 7 -8.62 4.23 -5.96
N SER A 8 -9.00 4.66 -4.75
CA SER A 8 -9.39 3.75 -3.66
C SER A 8 -10.61 2.90 -4.04
N ALA A 9 -11.65 3.53 -4.60
CA ALA A 9 -12.83 2.82 -5.08
C ALA A 9 -12.50 1.80 -6.18
N HIS A 10 -11.58 2.12 -7.10
CA HIS A 10 -11.13 1.15 -8.10
C HIS A 10 -10.36 -0.02 -7.47
N MET A 11 -9.49 0.24 -6.49
CA MET A 11 -8.76 -0.80 -5.76
C MET A 11 -9.68 -1.76 -5.01
N ASP A 12 -10.84 -1.28 -4.55
CA ASP A 12 -11.86 -2.13 -3.91
C ASP A 12 -12.61 -3.03 -4.90
N THR A 13 -12.61 -2.72 -6.19
CA THR A 13 -13.19 -3.58 -7.24
C THR A 13 -12.24 -4.65 -7.76
N LEU A 14 -10.94 -4.57 -7.44
CA LEU A 14 -9.96 -5.53 -7.91
C LEU A 14 -10.11 -6.89 -7.20
N ASP A 15 -9.87 -7.96 -7.97
CA ASP A 15 -9.72 -9.28 -7.41
C ASP A 15 -8.60 -9.30 -6.36
N MET A 16 -8.84 -10.05 -5.27
CA MET A 16 -7.87 -10.16 -4.17
C MET A 16 -6.53 -10.75 -4.58
N SER A 17 -6.45 -11.48 -5.71
CA SER A 17 -5.17 -11.94 -6.27
C SER A 17 -4.32 -10.77 -6.77
N VAL A 18 -4.93 -9.80 -7.44
CA VAL A 18 -4.29 -8.62 -7.99
C VAL A 18 -4.01 -7.60 -6.87
N ARG A 19 -5.00 -7.33 -6.00
CA ARG A 19 -4.85 -6.36 -4.90
C ARG A 19 -3.67 -6.68 -3.98
N ARG A 20 -3.42 -7.96 -3.69
CA ARG A 20 -2.30 -8.41 -2.83
C ARG A 20 -0.92 -8.28 -3.47
N SER A 21 -0.83 -7.95 -4.76
CA SER A 21 0.44 -7.68 -5.43
C SER A 21 0.80 -6.19 -5.44
N ILE A 22 -0.12 -5.31 -5.01
CA ILE A 22 0.01 -3.86 -5.11
C ILE A 22 0.26 -3.28 -3.71
N CYS A 23 1.33 -2.49 -3.58
CA CYS A 23 1.55 -1.64 -2.41
C CYS A 23 1.01 -0.24 -2.72
N LEU A 24 -0.11 0.12 -2.10
CA LEU A 24 -0.78 1.41 -2.27
C LEU A 24 -0.39 2.38 -1.16
N VAL A 25 0.10 3.56 -1.52
CA VAL A 25 0.53 4.60 -0.58
C VAL A 25 -0.16 5.92 -0.93
N LEU A 26 -0.82 6.53 0.05
CA LEU A 26 -1.43 7.86 -0.12
C LEU A 26 -0.44 8.95 0.28
N MET A 27 -0.36 10.00 -0.54
CA MET A 27 0.47 11.17 -0.31
C MET A 27 -0.41 12.41 -0.29
N GLY A 28 -0.16 13.32 0.65
CA GLY A 28 -0.99 14.51 0.79
C GLY A 28 -0.56 15.39 1.96
N SER A 29 -0.89 16.67 1.87
CA SER A 29 -0.54 17.68 2.88
C SER A 29 -1.20 17.45 4.24
N SER A 30 -2.33 16.74 4.27
CA SER A 30 -3.09 16.44 5.50
C SER A 30 -2.67 15.14 6.19
N PHE A 31 -1.72 14.39 5.62
CA PHE A 31 -1.29 13.11 6.19
C PHE A 31 -0.06 13.27 7.06
N THR A 32 -0.02 12.53 8.16
CA THR A 32 1.19 12.32 8.96
C THR A 32 1.83 11.02 8.50
N THR A 33 3.10 11.08 8.09
CA THR A 33 3.82 9.91 7.56
C THR A 33 3.80 8.75 8.56
N GLY A 34 3.34 7.58 8.09
CA GLY A 34 3.30 6.38 8.91
C GLY A 34 2.20 6.34 9.96
N ASP A 35 1.17 7.20 9.89
CA ASP A 35 0.01 7.09 10.77
C ASP A 35 -0.81 5.81 10.47
N PRO A 36 -0.81 4.80 11.37
CA PRO A 36 -1.46 3.53 11.11
C PRO A 36 -2.98 3.64 11.08
N MET A 37 -3.57 4.60 11.81
CA MET A 37 -5.01 4.75 11.88
C MET A 37 -5.58 5.31 10.58
N THR A 38 -4.93 6.32 9.99
CA THR A 38 -5.32 6.84 8.68
C THR A 38 -5.09 5.80 7.58
N ALA A 39 -3.96 5.09 7.60
CA ALA A 39 -3.69 4.04 6.60
C ALA A 39 -4.76 2.92 6.64
N LEU A 40 -5.13 2.48 7.84
CA LEU A 40 -6.18 1.48 8.03
C LEU A 40 -7.56 2.00 7.58
N HIS A 41 -7.92 3.22 7.97
CA HIS A 41 -9.20 3.83 7.57
C HIS A 41 -9.34 3.94 6.04
N ALA A 42 -8.24 4.28 5.36
CA ALA A 42 -8.21 4.40 3.90
C ALA A 42 -7.93 3.08 3.17
N SER A 43 -7.79 1.95 3.88
CA SER A 43 -7.47 0.64 3.30
C SER A 43 -6.22 0.62 2.40
N VAL A 44 -5.19 1.39 2.80
CA VAL A 44 -3.90 1.52 2.08
C VAL A 44 -2.74 0.98 2.92
N ASN A 45 -1.60 0.72 2.28
CA ASN A 45 -0.41 0.18 2.95
C ASN A 45 0.37 1.23 3.74
N GLY A 46 0.18 2.51 3.41
CA GLY A 46 0.82 3.61 4.11
C GLY A 46 0.30 4.97 3.69
N VAL A 47 0.58 5.96 4.53
CA VAL A 47 0.33 7.38 4.28
C VAL A 47 1.64 8.15 4.44
N VAL A 48 1.86 9.14 3.58
CA VAL A 48 3.08 9.96 3.57
C VAL A 48 2.68 11.43 3.53
N GLY A 49 3.17 12.16 4.53
CA GLY A 49 3.01 13.60 4.66
C GLY A 49 4.09 14.41 3.94
N PRO A 50 3.92 15.73 3.83
CA PRO A 50 4.88 16.61 3.17
C PRO A 50 6.25 16.63 3.86
N ASP A 51 6.29 16.43 5.18
CA ASP A 51 7.50 16.52 6.00
C ASP A 51 8.56 15.45 5.66
N ASN A 52 8.14 14.33 5.08
CA ASN A 52 9.03 13.21 4.72
C ASN A 52 9.25 13.06 3.22
N LEU A 53 8.85 14.03 2.39
CA LEU A 53 9.08 13.99 0.94
C LEU A 53 10.57 13.85 0.60
N SER A 54 11.46 14.47 1.38
CA SER A 54 12.92 14.36 1.21
C SER A 54 13.49 12.97 1.50
N GLN A 55 12.80 12.17 2.32
CA GLN A 55 13.17 10.80 2.71
C GLN A 55 12.28 9.75 2.06
N MET A 56 11.43 10.15 1.10
CA MET A 56 10.44 9.31 0.45
C MET A 56 11.02 7.98 -0.10
N PRO A 57 12.22 7.92 -0.72
CA PRO A 57 12.76 6.65 -1.21
C PRO A 57 12.97 5.61 -0.10
N GLY A 58 13.42 6.05 1.07
CA GLY A 58 13.62 5.18 2.24
C GLY A 58 12.29 4.72 2.83
N VAL A 59 11.33 5.65 2.95
CA VAL A 59 9.98 5.35 3.46
C VAL A 59 9.25 4.36 2.54
N LEU A 60 9.28 4.58 1.23
CA LEU A 60 8.68 3.66 0.25
C LEU A 60 9.36 2.30 0.26
N SER A 61 10.69 2.24 0.37
CA SER A 61 11.40 0.96 0.44
C SER A 61 10.96 0.15 1.65
N GLN A 62 10.79 0.80 2.81
CA GLN A 62 10.27 0.14 4.02
C GLN A 62 8.83 -0.34 3.84
N MET A 63 7.96 0.46 3.23
CA MET A 63 6.56 0.08 2.96
C MET A 63 6.47 -1.10 1.97
N ILE A 64 7.26 -1.10 0.90
CA ILE A 64 7.33 -2.20 -0.07
C ILE A 64 7.87 -3.48 0.60
N GLN A 65 8.91 -3.35 1.42
CA GLN A 65 9.47 -4.49 2.14
C GLN A 65 8.43 -5.08 3.10
N ALA A 66 7.76 -4.24 3.89
CA ALA A 66 6.69 -4.68 4.80
C ALA A 66 5.53 -5.37 4.06
N HIS A 67 5.09 -4.82 2.92
CA HIS A 67 4.08 -5.44 2.07
C HIS A 67 4.52 -6.82 1.55
N THR A 68 5.76 -6.92 1.08
CA THR A 68 6.34 -8.16 0.57
C THR A 68 6.43 -9.21 1.66
N ASP A 69 6.90 -8.82 2.86
CA ASP A 69 7.03 -9.72 4.00
C ASP A 69 5.67 -10.22 4.48
N PHE A 70 4.65 -9.35 4.49
CA PHE A 70 3.29 -9.70 4.87
C PHE A 70 2.67 -10.75 3.93
N TYR A 71 2.85 -10.58 2.61
CA TYR A 71 2.30 -11.50 1.61
C TYR A 71 3.23 -12.64 1.20
N ARG A 72 4.44 -12.73 1.77
CA ARG A 72 5.45 -13.74 1.39
C ARG A 72 4.89 -15.16 1.35
N VAL A 73 4.23 -15.59 2.43
CA VAL A 73 3.65 -16.94 2.53
C VAL A 73 2.59 -17.19 1.45
N TYR A 74 1.74 -16.19 1.17
CA TYR A 74 0.72 -16.27 0.14
C TYR A 74 1.35 -16.39 -1.25
N MET A 75 2.33 -15.54 -1.55
CA MET A 75 3.01 -15.53 -2.85
C MET A 75 3.79 -16.83 -3.08
N ASP A 76 4.51 -17.32 -2.07
CA ASP A 76 5.22 -18.60 -2.14
C ASP A 76 4.25 -19.77 -2.37
N SER A 77 3.08 -19.75 -1.73
CA SER A 77 2.03 -20.77 -1.91
C SER A 77 1.43 -20.72 -3.32
N MET A 78 1.17 -19.52 -3.85
CA MET A 78 0.65 -19.34 -5.22
C MET A 78 1.66 -19.81 -6.26
N LYS A 79 2.95 -19.53 -6.05
CA LYS A 79 4.04 -20.01 -6.90
C LYS A 79 4.18 -21.53 -6.86
N ALA A 80 4.13 -22.13 -5.68
CA ALA A 80 4.15 -23.58 -5.52
C ALA A 80 2.95 -24.27 -6.21
N ALA A 81 1.80 -23.59 -6.24
CA ALA A 81 0.59 -24.05 -6.94
C ALA A 81 0.60 -23.78 -8.46
N GLY A 82 1.64 -23.15 -9.01
CA GLY A 82 1.76 -22.83 -10.44
C GLY A 82 0.84 -21.70 -10.90
N LYS A 83 0.41 -20.81 -10.00
CA LYS A 83 -0.50 -19.69 -10.27
C LYS A 83 0.17 -18.32 -10.25
N ALA A 84 1.50 -18.28 -10.16
CA ALA A 84 2.33 -17.07 -10.14
C ALA A 84 3.50 -17.23 -11.12
#